data_AF-A0A0J5JNW7-F1
#
_entry.id   AF-A0A0J5JNW7-F1
#
_cell.length_a   1.000
_cell.length_b   1.000
_cell.length_c   1.000
_cell.angle_alpha   90.00
_cell.angle_beta   90.00
_cell.angle_gamma   90.00
#
_symmetry.space_group_name_H-M   'P 1'
#
loop_
_entity.id
_entity.type
_entity.pdbx_description
1 polymer ?
#
loop_
_entity_poly.entity_id
_entity_poly.type
_entity_poly.pdbx_seq_one_letter_code
_entity_poly.pdbx_strand_id
1 'polypeptide(L)' 'MHWKRFIITTVFVYTLISIPGILSVGYVIDWVPEATVFQKVKGYAVEGLTANFLLKLPIAAIIGFFASVFNTRKDRSKA' A
#
# COMPACT_ATOMS: atom_id res chain seq x y z
N MET A 1 1.92 20.17 -9.12
CA MET A 1 1.88 18.79 -8.60
C MET A 1 0.74 18.07 -9.29
N HIS A 2 0.99 16.96 -9.98
CA HIS A 2 -0.10 16.21 -10.62
C HIS A 2 -0.79 15.33 -9.58
N TRP A 3 -1.94 15.80 -9.07
CA TRP A 3 -2.66 15.15 -7.97
C TRP A 3 -3.07 13.71 -8.28
N LYS A 4 -3.52 13.45 -9.52
CA LYS A 4 -3.83 12.09 -9.99
C LYS A 4 -2.63 11.16 -9.87
N ARG A 5 -1.44 11.61 -10.29
CA ARG A 5 -0.21 10.84 -10.24
C ARG A 5 0.28 10.62 -8.81
N PHE A 6 0.15 11.64 -7.97
CA PHE A 6 0.43 11.54 -6.54
C PHE A 6 -0.42 10.43 -5.91
N ILE A 7 -1.75 10.49 -6.06
CA ILE A 7 -2.66 9.49 -5.48
C ILE A 7 -2.32 8.09 -5.99
N ILE A 8 -2.20 7.91 -7.31
CA ILE A 8 -1.93 6.58 -7.90
C ILE A 8 -0.61 6.02 -7.35
N THR A 9 0.45 6.84 -7.29
CA THR A 9 1.75 6.38 -6.80
C THR A 9 1.70 6.07 -5.32
N THR A 10 1.05 6.91 -4.51
CA THR A 10 0.88 6.67 -3.07
C THR A 10 0.12 5.37 -2.81
N VAL A 11 -1.02 5.15 -3.48
CA VAL A 11 -1.82 3.92 -3.34
C VAL A 11 -1.02 2.69 -3.77
N PHE A 12 -0.30 2.79 -4.90
CA PHE A 12 0.52 1.70 -5.41
C PHE A 12 1.65 1.33 -4.45
N VAL A 13 2.44 2.30 -4.02
CA VAL A 13 3.56 2.10 -3.08
C VAL A 13 3.06 1.57 -1.74
N TYR A 14 1.97 2.12 -1.21
CA TYR A 14 1.37 1.65 0.03
C TYR A 14 0.93 0.18 -0.06
N THR A 15 0.32 -0.20 -1.18
CA THR A 15 -0.09 -1.58 -1.44
C THR A 15 1.14 -2.50 -1.48
N LEU A 16 2.19 -2.12 -2.20
CA LEU A 16 3.44 -2.89 -2.27
C LEU A 16 4.09 -3.12 -0.90
N ILE A 17 4.20 -2.06 -0.09
CA ILE A 17 4.78 -2.16 1.26
C ILE A 17 3.92 -3.05 2.16
N SER A 18 2.61 -3.17 1.88
CA SER A 18 1.69 -4.00 2.65
C SER A 18 1.72 -5.48 2.26
N ILE A 19 2.28 -5.86 1.11
CA ILE A 19 2.31 -7.26 0.63
C ILE A 19 2.94 -8.22 1.65
N PRO A 20 4.12 -7.93 2.26
CA PRO A 20 4.70 -8.84 3.25
C PRO A 20 3.81 -9.04 4.47
N GLY A 21 3.05 -8.01 4.86
CA GLY A 21 2.03 -8.15 5.90
C GLY A 21 0.90 -9.07 5.41
N ILE A 22 0.31 -8.78 4.26
CA ILE A 22 -0.80 -9.58 3.71
C ILE A 22 -0.45 -11.07 3.56
N LEU A 23 0.80 -11.39 3.22
CA LEU A 23 1.27 -12.77 3.08
C LEU A 23 1.90 -13.34 4.36
N SER A 24 1.82 -12.62 5.48
CA SER A 24 2.30 -13.09 6.77
C SER A 24 1.43 -14.21 7.31
N VAL A 25 2.05 -15.02 8.15
CA VAL A 25 1.39 -16.05 8.97
C VAL A 25 1.31 -15.59 10.42
N GLY A 26 0.40 -16.18 11.18
CA GLY A 26 0.19 -15.85 12.59
C GLY A 26 -0.93 -14.85 12.83
N TYR A 27 -1.83 -14.71 11.85
CA TYR A 27 -3.02 -13.88 12.01
C TYR A 27 -4.10 -14.62 12.79
N VAL A 28 -5.00 -13.88 13.44
CA VAL A 28 -6.06 -14.49 14.28
C VAL A 28 -6.91 -15.45 13.45
N ILE A 29 -7.12 -15.12 12.17
CA ILE A 29 -7.89 -15.92 11.22
C ILE A 29 -7.28 -17.31 10.92
N ASP A 30 -5.98 -17.51 11.20
CA ASP A 30 -5.31 -18.81 11.06
C ASP A 30 -5.83 -19.83 12.06
N TRP A 31 -6.22 -19.36 13.24
CA TRP A 31 -6.63 -20.16 14.38
C TRP A 31 -8.14 -20.39 14.44
N VAL A 32 -8.89 -19.91 13.44
CA VAL A 32 -10.34 -20.11 13.35
C VAL A 32 -10.62 -21.37 12.51
N PRO A 33 -11.05 -22.48 13.13
CA PRO A 33 -11.17 -23.76 12.43
C PRO A 33 -12.29 -23.76 11.37
N GLU A 34 -13.37 -23.01 11.59
CA GLU A 34 -14.51 -22.91 10.66
C GLU A 34 -14.37 -21.80 9.61
N ALA A 35 -13.24 -21.07 9.58
CA ALA A 35 -13.06 -19.98 8.63
C ALA A 35 -12.89 -20.51 7.21
N THR A 36 -13.80 -20.09 6.32
CA THR A 36 -13.72 -20.36 4.89
C THR A 36 -12.46 -19.72 4.28
N VAL A 37 -12.01 -20.25 3.13
CA VAL A 37 -10.86 -19.69 2.39
C VAL A 37 -11.05 -18.20 2.09
N PHE A 38 -12.27 -17.79 1.72
CA PHE A 38 -12.58 -16.39 1.44
C PHE A 38 -12.44 -15.50 2.70
N GLN A 39 -12.88 -15.99 3.86
CA GLN A 39 -12.72 -15.28 5.14
C GLN A 39 -11.24 -15.16 5.53
N LYS A 40 -10.43 -16.20 5.29
CA LYS A 40 -8.97 -16.16 5.51
C LYS A 40 -8.29 -15.12 4.64
N VAL A 41 -8.54 -15.13 3.34
CA VAL A 41 -8.00 -14.14 2.39
C VAL A 41 -8.41 -12.72 2.78
N LYS A 42 -9.68 -12.51 3.17
CA LYS A 42 -10.16 -11.20 3.64
C LYS A 42 -9.44 -10.77 4.92
N GLY A 43 -9.27 -11.68 5.89
CA GLY A 43 -8.54 -11.43 7.13
C GLY A 43 -7.10 -10.98 6.84
N TYR A 44 -6.36 -11.75 6.05
CA TYR A 44 -5.01 -11.42 5.61
C TYR A 44 -4.90 -10.06 4.92
N ALA A 45 -5.82 -9.75 4.01
CA ALA A 45 -5.82 -8.47 3.32
C ALA A 45 -6.05 -7.30 4.30
N VAL A 46 -7.02 -7.42 5.20
CA VAL A 46 -7.33 -6.36 6.16
C VAL A 46 -6.20 -6.20 7.17
N GLU A 47 -5.74 -7.28 7.80
CA GLU A 47 -4.67 -7.24 8.80
C GLU A 47 -3.36 -6.75 8.16
N GLY A 48 -3.00 -7.26 6.99
CA GLY A 48 -1.79 -6.84 6.28
C GLY A 48 -1.81 -5.38 5.82
N LEU A 49 -2.96 -4.85 5.37
CA LEU A 49 -3.10 -3.43 5.02
C LEU A 49 -3.08 -2.56 6.27
N THR A 50 -3.82 -2.89 7.31
CA THR A 50 -3.97 -2.03 8.50
C THR A 50 -2.78 -2.08 9.46
N ALA A 51 -2.04 -3.18 9.51
CA ALA A 51 -0.85 -3.31 10.34
C ALA A 51 0.17 -2.22 10.01
N ASN A 52 0.67 -1.52 11.03
CA ASN A 52 1.66 -0.44 10.89
C ASN A 52 1.21 0.68 9.92
N PHE A 53 -0.10 0.93 9.79
CA PHE A 53 -0.65 1.98 8.91
C PHE A 53 0.04 3.34 9.11
N LEU A 54 0.28 3.73 10.37
CA LEU A 54 0.93 5.00 10.72
C LEU A 54 2.37 5.12 10.22
N LEU A 55 3.04 4.01 9.88
CA LEU A 55 4.37 4.01 9.28
C LEU A 55 4.30 3.94 7.76
N LYS A 56 3.48 3.04 7.23
CA LYS A 56 3.39 2.79 5.78
C LYS A 56 2.80 3.97 5.02
N LEU A 57 1.77 4.63 5.57
CA LEU A 57 1.09 5.72 4.89
C LEU A 57 2.02 6.94 4.68
N PRO A 58 2.75 7.45 5.70
CA PRO A 58 3.70 8.54 5.49
C PRO A 58 4.80 8.19 4.49
N ILE A 59 5.36 6.98 4.54
CA ILE A 59 6.40 6.54 3.59
C ILE A 59 5.86 6.56 2.16
N ALA A 60 4.68 5.99 1.94
CA ALA A 60 4.05 5.97 0.62
C ALA A 60 3.71 7.38 0.13
N ALA A 61 3.24 8.27 1.01
CA ALA A 61 2.94 9.65 0.68
C ALA A 61 4.21 10.44 0.31
N ILE A 62 5.32 10.26 1.03
CA ILE A 62 6.61 10.89 0.72
C ILE A 62 7.09 10.44 -0.67
N ILE A 63 7.07 9.13 -0.95
CA ILE A 63 7.47 8.59 -2.26
C ILE A 63 6.56 9.11 -3.37
N GLY A 64 5.23 9.11 -3.15
CA GLY A 64 4.26 9.64 -4.10
C GLY A 64 4.46 11.13 -4.38
N PHE A 65 4.82 11.91 -3.35
CA PHE A 65 5.13 13.33 -3.47
C PHE A 65 6.35 13.54 -4.37
N PHE A 66 7.46 12.87 -4.07
CA PHE A 66 8.67 12.94 -4.89
C PHE A 66 8.42 12.50 -6.34
N ALA A 67 7.73 11.38 -6.54
CA ALA A 67 7.40 10.89 -7.88
C ALA A 67 6.54 11.89 -8.67
N SER A 68 5.60 12.59 -8.02
CA SER A 68 4.78 13.62 -8.67
C SER A 68 5.62 14.86 -9.03
N VAL A 69 6.49 15.32 -8.14
CA VAL A 69 7.31 16.52 -8.33
C VAL A 69 8.39 16.30 -9.39
N PHE A 70 9.17 15.21 -9.31
CA PHE A 70 10.30 14.96 -10.22
C PHE A 70 9.86 14.73 -11.66
N ASN A 71 8.75 14.03 -11.88
CA ASN A 71 8.29 13.79 -13.23
C ASN A 71 7.66 15.03 -13.89
N THR A 72 7.07 15.94 -13.12
CA THR A 72 6.61 17.23 -13.65
C THR A 72 7.77 18.04 -14.23
N ARG A 73 8.96 17.95 -13.61
CA ARG A 73 10.17 18.61 -14.11
C ARG A 73 10.68 17.97 -15.40
N LYS A 74 10.58 16.64 -15.51
CA LYS A 74 10.99 15.89 -16.70
C LYS A 74 10.13 16.21 -17.93
N ASP A 75 8.82 16.39 -17.77
CA ASP A 75 7.95 16.79 -18.88
C ASP A 75 8.22 18.23 -19.35
N ARG A 76 8.52 19.16 -18.44
CA ARG A 76 8.87 20.55 -18.81
C ARG A 76 10.25 20.70 -19.46
N SER A 77 11.19 19.81 -19.16
CA SER A 77 12.53 19.84 -19.75
C SER A 77 12.56 19.32 -21.20
N LYS A 78 11.49 18.70 -21.67
CA LYS A 78 11.37 18.10 -23.02
C LYS A 78 10.45 18.88 -23.96
N ALA A 79 9.89 19.99 -23.50
CA ALA A 79 9.09 20.94 -24.28
C ALA A 79 9.93 22.17 -24.58
#